data_AF-A0A7R9ZTI6-F1
#
_entry.id   AF-A0A7R9ZTI6-F1
#
_cell.length_a   1.000
_cell.length_b   1.000
_cell.length_c   1.000
_cell.angle_alpha   90.00
_cell.angle_beta   90.00
_cell.angle_gamma   90.00
#
_symmetry.space_group_name_H-M   'P 1'
#
loop_
_entity.id
_entity.type
_entity.pdbx_description
1 polymer ?
#
loop_
_entity_poly.entity_id
_entity_poly.type
_entity_poly.pdbx_seq_one_letter_code
_entity_poly.pdbx_strand_id
1 'polypeptide(L)'
;MRPLSTSTTAKLFATGFTVGPIVDSLHNQCLLRYDFLPISLQWPIVLQQNQNAFGDIAVRSSTIAADAIESSGIHAYPYYFCSSWIVPPLLGFAYVVLGGLLPRILESILESLQIQKQEANATPSSSKVLSSQKLRTRALLAVTTTAMIIKLSEFLETHPGVLDGSGILHSPIETVSLSLLVMIMASLSQWALLDQSIVALVVATVTAIGGPLAELPFVGHGAWTYIDQAADYFPLQNLPSIAPTFASSDNLLLEMSQALFGTSNYQDLALSSITGPCYFAVAMDAIALGRWFDTSTSSSSSS
;
A
#
# COMPACT_ATOMS: atom_id res chain seq x y z
N MET A 1 11.10 19.36 -17.81
CA MET A 1 10.15 18.29 -17.44
C MET A 1 9.32 17.85 -18.65
N ARG A 2 9.34 16.56 -19.02
CA ARG A 2 8.50 16.01 -20.10
C ARG A 2 7.06 15.81 -19.57
N PRO A 3 6.00 16.31 -20.26
CA PRO A 3 4.64 16.10 -19.81
C PRO A 3 4.26 14.61 -19.84
N LEU A 4 3.41 14.20 -18.89
CA LEU A 4 2.82 12.85 -18.89
C LEU A 4 1.81 12.76 -20.04
N SER A 5 1.90 11.73 -20.88
CA SER A 5 0.93 11.55 -21.96
C SER A 5 -0.45 11.23 -21.39
N THR A 6 -1.51 11.68 -22.05
CA THR A 6 -2.90 11.36 -21.64
C THR A 6 -3.15 9.86 -21.64
N SER A 7 -2.57 9.12 -22.59
CA SER A 7 -2.66 7.66 -22.65
C SER A 7 -1.94 6.97 -21.50
N THR A 8 -0.72 7.41 -21.14
CA THR A 8 0.00 6.88 -19.96
C THR A 8 -0.81 7.15 -18.69
N THR A 9 -1.33 8.37 -18.54
CA THR A 9 -2.16 8.79 -17.39
C THR A 9 -3.38 7.89 -17.25
N ALA A 10 -4.13 7.68 -18.34
CA ALA A 10 -5.32 6.84 -18.33
C ALA A 10 -5.00 5.37 -17.99
N LYS A 11 -3.89 4.83 -18.52
CA LYS A 11 -3.46 3.45 -18.21
C LYS A 11 -3.03 3.29 -16.75
N LEU A 12 -2.28 4.25 -16.20
CA LEU A 12 -1.91 4.25 -14.78
C LEU A 12 -3.14 4.33 -13.90
N PHE A 13 -4.04 5.28 -14.16
CA PHE A 13 -5.28 5.42 -13.42
C PHE A 13 -6.12 4.15 -13.48
N ALA A 14 -6.35 3.60 -14.68
CA ALA A 14 -7.13 2.38 -14.85
C ALA A 14 -6.49 1.18 -14.14
N THR A 15 -5.16 1.07 -14.17
CA THR A 15 -4.45 -0.01 -13.47
C THR A 15 -4.60 0.12 -11.97
N GLY A 16 -4.35 1.31 -11.40
CA GLY A 16 -4.55 1.56 -9.96
C GLY A 16 -6.00 1.36 -9.53
N PHE A 17 -6.96 1.78 -10.35
CA PHE A 17 -8.40 1.63 -10.09
C PHE A 17 -8.87 0.17 -10.11
N THR A 18 -8.27 -0.68 -10.96
CA THR A 18 -8.75 -2.07 -11.15
C THR A 18 -7.89 -3.10 -10.42
N VAL A 19 -6.57 -3.03 -10.57
CA VAL A 19 -5.62 -3.97 -9.95
C VAL A 19 -5.39 -3.60 -8.49
N GLY A 20 -5.37 -2.31 -8.17
CA GLY A 20 -5.16 -1.82 -6.80
C GLY A 20 -6.09 -2.48 -5.79
N PRO A 21 -7.43 -2.41 -5.95
CA PRO A 21 -8.38 -3.05 -5.03
C PRO A 21 -8.21 -4.57 -4.91
N ILE A 22 -7.73 -5.24 -5.96
CA ILE A 22 -7.46 -6.69 -5.92
C ILE A 22 -6.27 -6.97 -5.01
N VAL A 23 -5.19 -6.21 -5.18
CA VAL A 23 -3.99 -6.36 -4.34
C VAL A 23 -4.25 -5.92 -2.91
N ASP A 24 -4.96 -4.81 -2.72
CA ASP A 24 -5.47 -4.31 -1.44
C ASP A 24 -6.31 -5.38 -0.72
N SER A 25 -7.22 -6.05 -1.43
CA SER A 25 -8.04 -7.12 -0.85
C SER A 25 -7.25 -8.30 -0.29
N LEU A 26 -6.00 -8.51 -0.71
CA LEU A 26 -5.11 -9.49 -0.07
C LEU A 26 -4.76 -9.05 1.35
N HIS A 27 -4.43 -7.77 1.55
CA HIS A 27 -4.13 -7.19 2.85
C HIS A 27 -5.34 -7.26 3.81
N ASN A 28 -6.53 -7.06 3.26
CA ASN A 28 -7.78 -6.88 4.02
C ASN A 28 -8.49 -8.19 4.40
N GLN A 29 -7.86 -9.35 4.15
CA GLN A 29 -8.38 -10.61 4.64
C GLN A 29 -8.24 -10.77 6.15
N CYS A 30 -7.29 -10.06 6.78
CA CYS A 30 -7.00 -10.23 8.21
C CYS A 30 -6.67 -8.92 8.97
N LEU A 31 -6.13 -7.89 8.29
CA LEU A 31 -5.56 -6.71 8.97
C LEU A 31 -6.50 -5.51 9.09
N LEU A 32 -7.43 -5.40 8.16
CA LEU A 32 -8.19 -4.19 7.90
C LEU A 32 -9.66 -4.52 7.67
N ARG A 33 -10.52 -3.69 8.25
CA ARG A 33 -11.96 -3.77 8.10
C ARG A 33 -12.48 -2.45 7.53
N TYR A 34 -13.19 -2.51 6.40
CA TYR A 34 -13.86 -1.32 5.86
C TYR A 34 -15.23 -1.15 6.49
N ASP A 35 -15.42 -0.02 7.15
CA ASP A 35 -16.69 0.35 7.77
C ASP A 35 -17.51 1.28 6.85
N PHE A 36 -16.88 1.93 5.88
CA PHE A 36 -17.54 2.83 4.93
C PHE A 36 -17.52 2.31 3.49
N LEU A 37 -18.72 2.24 2.89
CA LEU A 37 -18.97 1.73 1.53
C LEU A 37 -18.24 0.41 1.20
N PRO A 38 -18.36 -0.64 2.04
CA PRO A 38 -17.62 -1.87 1.85
C PRO A 38 -18.05 -2.60 0.58
N ILE A 39 -17.06 -3.17 -0.10
CA ILE A 39 -17.23 -4.12 -1.21
C ILE A 39 -16.66 -5.44 -0.72
N SER A 40 -17.52 -6.44 -0.54
CA SER A 40 -17.07 -7.76 -0.13
C SER A 40 -17.67 -8.88 -0.98
N LEU A 41 -16.84 -9.85 -1.34
CA LEU A 41 -17.24 -11.08 -1.99
C LEU A 41 -17.01 -12.23 -1.01
N GLN A 42 -18.10 -12.87 -0.58
CA GLN A 42 -18.04 -14.02 0.32
C GLN A 42 -17.49 -15.26 -0.37
N TRP A 43 -16.78 -16.10 0.40
CA TRP A 43 -16.32 -17.40 -0.08
C TRP A 43 -17.53 -18.33 -0.36
N PRO A 44 -17.54 -19.10 -1.45
CA PRO A 44 -18.71 -19.90 -1.86
C PRO A 44 -19.12 -21.05 -0.92
N ILE A 45 -18.52 -21.22 0.26
CA ILE A 45 -18.83 -22.35 1.18
C ILE A 45 -20.08 -22.11 2.05
N VAL A 46 -20.56 -20.87 2.19
CA VAL A 46 -21.81 -20.61 2.95
C VAL A 46 -23.07 -21.08 2.19
N LEU A 47 -22.96 -21.42 0.90
CA LEU A 47 -24.05 -22.04 0.14
C LEU A 47 -24.25 -23.53 0.45
N GLN A 48 -23.28 -24.21 1.09
CA GLN A 48 -23.35 -25.67 1.26
C GLN A 48 -23.86 -26.12 2.63
N GLN A 49 -23.87 -25.26 3.65
CA GLN A 49 -24.31 -25.64 5.00
C GLN A 49 -25.74 -25.19 5.32
N ASN A 50 -26.38 -24.36 4.48
CA ASN A 50 -27.74 -23.86 4.72
C ASN A 50 -28.83 -24.40 3.77
N GLN A 51 -28.50 -25.29 2.81
CA GLN A 51 -29.56 -26.02 2.09
C GLN A 51 -30.29 -27.06 2.97
N ASN A 52 -29.82 -27.30 4.20
CA ASN A 52 -30.53 -28.14 5.18
C ASN A 52 -31.30 -27.33 6.24
N ALA A 53 -31.29 -25.98 6.20
CA ALA A 53 -31.93 -25.15 7.22
C ALA A 53 -32.45 -23.80 6.67
N PHE A 54 -33.10 -23.79 5.52
CA PHE A 54 -33.86 -22.62 5.04
C PHE A 54 -35.34 -22.77 5.37
N GLY A 55 -35.66 -22.43 6.62
CA GLY A 55 -36.91 -21.79 6.98
C GLY A 55 -36.58 -20.51 7.76
N ASP A 56 -36.73 -19.35 7.11
CA ASP A 56 -37.06 -18.05 7.71
C ASP A 56 -36.02 -17.07 8.31
N ILE A 57 -34.70 -17.20 8.17
CA ILE A 57 -33.77 -16.16 8.71
C ILE A 57 -32.60 -15.84 7.79
N ALA A 58 -32.85 -15.17 6.66
CA ALA A 58 -31.78 -14.83 5.69
C ALA A 58 -31.50 -13.34 5.51
N VAL A 59 -32.06 -12.46 6.35
CA VAL A 59 -31.87 -10.99 6.22
C VAL A 59 -31.16 -10.36 7.44
N ARG A 60 -30.69 -11.15 8.41
CA ARG A 60 -30.13 -10.60 9.68
C ARG A 60 -28.72 -11.02 10.07
N SER A 61 -27.97 -11.74 9.23
CA SER A 61 -26.81 -12.52 9.72
C SER A 61 -25.44 -12.14 9.15
N SER A 62 -25.17 -10.87 8.85
CA SER A 62 -23.78 -10.41 8.62
C SER A 62 -23.08 -9.95 9.91
N THR A 63 -23.84 -9.54 10.93
CA THR A 63 -23.29 -9.11 12.23
C THR A 63 -23.05 -10.25 13.21
N ILE A 64 -23.93 -11.26 13.25
CA ILE A 64 -23.86 -12.35 14.25
C ILE A 64 -22.76 -13.39 13.92
N ALA A 65 -22.36 -13.52 12.66
CA ALA A 65 -21.31 -14.46 12.26
C ALA A 65 -19.89 -14.00 12.65
N ALA A 66 -19.67 -12.68 12.79
CA ALA A 66 -18.40 -12.15 13.26
C ALA A 66 -18.17 -12.48 14.75
N ASP A 67 -19.20 -12.27 15.58
CA ASP A 67 -19.15 -12.50 17.02
C ASP A 67 -18.99 -13.98 17.40
N ALA A 68 -19.49 -14.91 16.56
CA ALA A 68 -19.36 -16.35 16.80
C ALA A 68 -17.94 -16.89 16.48
N ILE A 69 -17.26 -16.31 15.49
CA ILE A 69 -15.89 -16.69 15.09
C ILE A 69 -14.87 -16.15 16.10
N GLU A 70 -15.16 -15.02 16.74
CA GLU A 70 -14.36 -14.41 17.81
C GLU A 70 -14.11 -15.39 18.98
N SER A 71 -15.04 -16.30 19.25
CA SER A 71 -14.91 -17.33 20.30
C SER A 71 -13.90 -18.45 19.99
N SER A 72 -13.47 -18.58 18.73
CA SER A 72 -12.59 -19.66 18.27
C SER A 72 -11.11 -19.28 18.16
N GLY A 73 -10.76 -18.01 18.41
CA GLY A 73 -9.38 -17.51 18.33
C GLY A 73 -8.77 -17.52 16.91
N ILE A 74 -9.55 -17.89 15.89
CA ILE A 74 -9.14 -17.88 14.48
C ILE A 74 -9.92 -16.77 13.78
N HIS A 75 -9.30 -15.60 13.65
CA HIS A 75 -9.86 -14.46 12.90
C HIS A 75 -9.77 -14.70 11.37
N ALA A 76 -10.44 -15.73 10.88
CA ALA A 76 -10.58 -15.96 9.43
C ALA A 76 -11.88 -15.28 8.95
N TYR A 77 -11.74 -14.15 8.26
CA TYR A 77 -12.90 -13.48 7.66
C TYR A 77 -13.45 -14.32 6.49
N PRO A 78 -14.79 -14.44 6.34
CA PRO A 78 -15.42 -15.30 5.32
C PRO A 78 -15.39 -14.70 3.90
N TYR A 79 -14.50 -13.74 3.63
CA TYR A 79 -14.47 -12.98 2.38
C TYR A 79 -13.22 -13.34 1.56
N TYR A 80 -13.40 -13.60 0.27
CA TYR A 80 -12.29 -13.73 -0.68
C TYR A 80 -11.75 -12.37 -1.10
N PHE A 81 -12.66 -11.39 -1.23
CA PHE A 81 -12.37 -10.03 -1.64
C PHE A 81 -13.01 -9.09 -0.62
N CYS A 82 -12.24 -8.14 -0.10
CA CYS A 82 -12.68 -7.10 0.82
C CYS A 82 -11.97 -5.78 0.46
N SER A 83 -12.73 -4.76 0.10
CA SER A 83 -12.24 -3.40 -0.16
C SER A 83 -13.35 -2.38 0.12
N SER A 84 -13.16 -1.11 -0.25
CA SER A 84 -14.19 -0.06 -0.19
C SER A 84 -14.30 0.65 -1.53
N TRP A 85 -15.48 1.19 -1.88
CA TRP A 85 -15.63 2.04 -3.08
C TRP A 85 -14.76 3.29 -3.08
N ILE A 86 -14.20 3.69 -1.93
CA ILE A 86 -13.24 4.79 -1.82
C ILE A 86 -11.85 4.37 -2.33
N VAL A 87 -11.46 3.11 -2.18
CA VAL A 87 -10.11 2.62 -2.47
C VAL A 87 -9.77 2.68 -3.98
N PRO A 88 -10.61 2.20 -4.93
CA PRO A 88 -10.32 2.26 -6.36
C PRO A 88 -9.94 3.65 -6.89
N PRO A 89 -10.71 4.74 -6.66
CA PRO A 89 -10.32 6.06 -7.15
C PRO A 89 -9.05 6.57 -6.47
N LEU A 90 -8.84 6.32 -5.17
CA LEU A 90 -7.61 6.71 -4.48
C LEU A 90 -6.38 6.05 -5.09
N LEU A 91 -6.41 4.74 -5.30
CA LEU A 91 -5.32 3.99 -5.91
C LEU A 91 -5.12 4.39 -7.38
N GLY A 92 -6.19 4.68 -8.12
CA GLY A 92 -6.09 5.23 -9.47
C GLY A 92 -5.29 6.53 -9.51
N PHE A 93 -5.59 7.49 -8.62
CA PHE A 93 -4.80 8.72 -8.50
C PHE A 93 -3.38 8.48 -8.01
N ALA A 94 -3.20 7.62 -7.01
CA ALA A 94 -1.88 7.27 -6.49
C ALA A 94 -0.98 6.73 -7.60
N TYR A 95 -1.47 5.83 -8.45
CA TYR A 95 -0.68 5.28 -9.56
C TYR A 95 -0.27 6.34 -10.58
N VAL A 96 -1.12 7.33 -10.85
CA VAL A 96 -0.76 8.47 -11.72
C VAL A 96 0.35 9.31 -11.10
N VAL A 97 0.25 9.59 -9.79
CA VAL A 97 1.24 10.41 -9.08
C VAL A 97 2.57 9.68 -8.94
N LEU A 98 2.54 8.44 -8.42
CA LEU A 98 3.71 7.63 -8.13
C LEU A 98 4.40 7.12 -9.40
N GLY A 99 3.63 6.61 -10.36
CA GLY A 99 4.17 6.05 -11.60
C GLY A 99 4.44 7.08 -12.70
N GLY A 100 3.73 8.21 -12.65
CA GLY A 100 3.78 9.25 -13.67
C GLY A 100 4.52 10.50 -13.21
N LEU A 101 3.95 11.21 -12.24
CA LEU A 101 4.32 12.58 -11.91
C LEU A 101 5.63 12.69 -11.13
N LEU A 102 5.73 12.02 -9.97
CA LEU A 102 6.86 12.16 -9.04
C LEU A 102 8.21 11.76 -9.64
N PRO A 103 8.34 10.61 -10.35
CA PRO A 103 9.61 10.24 -10.96
C PRO A 103 10.12 11.30 -11.94
N ARG A 104 9.23 11.90 -12.73
CA ARG A 104 9.59 12.95 -13.70
C ARG A 104 10.02 14.27 -13.03
N ILE A 105 9.33 14.66 -11.95
CA ILE A 105 9.72 15.84 -11.18
C ILE A 105 11.13 15.62 -10.64
N LEU A 106 11.37 14.47 -10.01
CA LEU A 106 12.65 14.16 -9.39
C LEU A 106 13.78 13.97 -10.42
N GLU A 107 13.51 13.33 -11.56
CA GLU A 107 14.44 13.26 -12.70
C GLU A 107 14.79 14.66 -13.21
N SER A 108 13.80 15.55 -13.38
CA SER A 108 14.04 16.92 -13.83
C SER A 108 14.89 17.73 -12.83
N ILE A 109 14.70 17.52 -11.52
CA ILE A 109 15.54 18.13 -10.48
C ILE A 109 16.95 17.55 -10.55
N LEU A 110 17.10 16.24 -10.64
CA LEU A 110 18.40 15.58 -10.67
C LEU A 110 19.22 15.96 -11.93
N GLU A 111 18.57 16.02 -13.09
CA GLU A 111 19.18 16.51 -14.34
C GLU A 111 19.64 17.96 -14.20
N SER A 112 18.86 18.83 -13.58
CA SER A 112 19.26 20.23 -13.36
C SER A 112 20.51 20.36 -12.48
N LEU A 113 20.68 19.45 -11.51
CA LEU A 113 21.86 19.38 -10.65
C LEU A 113 23.08 18.76 -11.37
N GLN A 114 22.85 17.83 -12.31
CA GLN A 114 23.91 17.16 -13.06
C GLN A 114 24.42 18.00 -14.25
N ILE A 115 23.55 18.75 -14.92
CA ILE A 115 23.94 19.64 -16.04
C ILE A 115 24.95 20.70 -15.56
N GLN A 116 24.84 21.17 -14.32
CA GLN A 116 25.87 22.01 -13.70
C GLN A 116 27.25 21.34 -13.60
N LYS A 117 27.31 20.00 -13.69
CA LYS A 117 28.51 19.19 -13.48
C LYS A 117 29.07 18.58 -14.77
N GLN A 118 28.32 18.59 -15.89
CA GLN A 118 28.57 17.67 -17.01
C GLN A 118 28.54 18.33 -18.41
N GLU A 119 29.07 19.54 -18.55
CA GLU A 119 29.34 20.18 -19.85
C GLU A 119 30.47 19.54 -20.70
N ALA A 120 30.99 18.37 -20.32
CA ALA A 120 32.02 17.66 -21.08
C ALA A 120 31.56 16.25 -21.48
N ASN A 121 31.35 16.08 -22.78
CA ASN A 121 31.13 14.83 -23.50
C ASN A 121 29.81 14.10 -23.26
N ALA A 122 28.95 14.07 -24.29
CA ALA A 122 28.54 12.81 -24.91
C ALA A 122 27.72 13.01 -26.20
N THR A 123 28.04 12.17 -27.18
CA THR A 123 27.26 11.84 -28.37
C THR A 123 26.23 10.74 -28.07
N PRO A 124 25.07 10.71 -28.75
CA PRO A 124 24.02 9.71 -28.50
C PRO A 124 24.12 8.49 -29.43
N SER A 125 23.75 7.31 -28.95
CA SER A 125 23.49 6.14 -29.80
C SER A 125 22.24 5.36 -29.38
N SER A 126 21.66 4.68 -30.38
CA SER A 126 20.26 4.27 -30.52
C SER A 126 20.03 2.79 -30.15
N SER A 127 19.10 2.51 -29.23
CA SER A 127 18.65 1.14 -28.87
C SER A 127 17.20 1.11 -28.33
N LYS A 128 16.20 1.43 -29.15
CA LYS A 128 14.80 1.61 -28.69
C LYS A 128 13.91 0.36 -28.61
N VAL A 129 14.17 -0.73 -29.35
CA VAL A 129 13.18 -1.84 -29.47
C VAL A 129 13.37 -2.94 -28.42
N LEU A 130 14.60 -3.29 -28.07
CA LEU A 130 14.91 -4.31 -27.04
C LEU A 130 14.47 -3.85 -25.62
N SER A 131 14.17 -2.56 -25.44
CA SER A 131 13.80 -1.98 -24.15
C SER A 131 12.35 -2.24 -23.76
N SER A 132 11.39 -2.25 -24.69
CA SER A 132 9.96 -2.31 -24.34
C SER A 132 9.52 -3.64 -23.74
N GLN A 133 9.96 -4.77 -24.31
CA GLN A 133 9.67 -6.10 -23.75
C GLN A 133 10.32 -6.27 -22.37
N LYS A 134 11.55 -5.78 -22.18
CA LYS A 134 12.23 -5.81 -20.89
C LYS A 134 11.49 -4.98 -19.84
N LEU A 135 10.97 -3.80 -20.21
CA LEU A 135 10.17 -2.95 -19.33
C LEU A 135 8.83 -3.61 -18.98
N ARG A 136 8.16 -4.26 -19.95
CA ARG A 136 6.94 -5.04 -19.70
C ARG A 136 7.18 -6.14 -18.68
N THR A 137 8.22 -6.96 -18.88
CA THR A 137 8.54 -8.04 -17.94
C THR A 137 8.84 -7.50 -16.55
N ARG A 138 9.60 -6.40 -16.45
CA ARG A 138 9.87 -5.73 -15.16
C ARG A 138 8.60 -5.23 -14.49
N ALA A 139 7.69 -4.60 -15.22
CA ALA A 139 6.41 -4.12 -14.68
C ALA A 139 5.55 -5.28 -14.17
N LEU A 140 5.44 -6.38 -14.92
CA LEU A 140 4.70 -7.57 -14.49
C LEU A 140 5.33 -8.22 -13.24
N LEU A 141 6.66 -8.33 -13.21
CA LEU A 141 7.38 -8.83 -12.04
C LEU A 141 7.20 -7.91 -10.83
N ALA A 142 7.21 -6.59 -11.03
CA ALA A 142 6.99 -5.62 -9.96
C ALA A 142 5.59 -5.79 -9.35
N VAL A 143 4.52 -5.80 -10.16
CA VAL A 143 3.16 -6.02 -9.67
C VAL A 143 3.02 -7.35 -8.93
N THR A 144 3.59 -8.43 -9.49
CA THR A 144 3.52 -9.76 -8.88
C THR A 144 4.27 -9.80 -7.54
N THR A 145 5.45 -9.20 -7.47
CA THR A 145 6.24 -9.14 -6.23
C THR A 145 5.62 -8.23 -5.19
N THR A 146 4.96 -7.13 -5.58
CA THR A 146 4.17 -6.30 -4.66
C THR A 146 3.05 -7.11 -4.02
N ALA A 147 2.28 -7.86 -4.81
CA ALA A 147 1.23 -8.72 -4.28
C ALA A 147 1.77 -9.78 -3.31
N MET A 148 2.94 -10.36 -3.60
CA MET A 148 3.61 -11.29 -2.68
C MET A 148 4.07 -10.61 -1.38
N ILE A 149 4.62 -9.39 -1.45
CA ILE A 149 5.05 -8.61 -0.29
C ILE A 149 3.84 -8.27 0.59
N ILE A 150 2.72 -7.87 0.01
CA ILE A 150 1.48 -7.57 0.74
C ILE A 150 0.89 -8.83 1.38
N LYS A 151 0.93 -9.98 0.71
CA LYS A 151 0.51 -11.24 1.33
C LYS A 151 1.48 -11.69 2.43
N LEU A 152 2.77 -11.39 2.29
CA LEU A 152 3.78 -11.66 3.31
C LEU A 152 3.55 -10.79 4.55
N SER A 153 3.17 -9.52 4.41
CA SER A 153 2.87 -8.67 5.57
C SER A 153 1.71 -9.21 6.38
N GLU A 154 0.62 -9.57 5.71
CA GLU A 154 -0.53 -10.22 6.35
C GLU A 154 -0.12 -11.51 7.06
N PHE A 155 0.67 -12.37 6.41
CA PHE A 155 1.14 -13.62 7.00
C PHE A 155 1.96 -13.38 8.28
N LEU A 156 2.89 -12.41 8.25
CA LEU A 156 3.77 -12.09 9.39
C LEU A 156 3.00 -11.51 10.58
N GLU A 157 1.96 -10.71 10.32
CA GLU A 157 1.12 -10.12 11.38
C GLU A 157 0.15 -11.14 11.99
N THR A 158 -0.38 -12.05 11.17
CA THR A 158 -1.37 -13.06 11.61
C THR A 158 -0.77 -14.30 12.25
N HIS A 159 0.54 -14.51 12.10
CA HIS A 159 1.26 -15.66 12.65
C HIS A 159 2.38 -15.22 13.59
N PRO A 160 2.03 -14.58 14.74
CA PRO A 160 3.03 -14.21 15.73
C PRO A 160 3.80 -15.45 16.17
N GLY A 161 5.12 -15.40 16.03
CA GLY A 161 6.03 -16.49 16.38
C GLY A 161 6.44 -17.42 15.24
N VAL A 162 6.00 -17.17 13.99
CA VAL A 162 6.54 -17.91 12.83
C VAL A 162 8.05 -17.77 12.68
N LEU A 163 8.61 -16.65 13.16
CA LEU A 163 10.05 -16.38 13.16
C LEU A 163 10.75 -16.81 14.48
N ASP A 164 9.99 -17.23 15.50
CA ASP A 164 10.50 -17.63 16.82
C ASP A 164 11.06 -19.06 16.82
N GLY A 165 10.74 -19.85 15.80
CA GLY A 165 11.24 -21.23 15.63
C GLY A 165 12.77 -21.35 15.52
N SER A 166 13.49 -20.24 15.46
CA SER A 166 14.95 -20.21 15.56
C SER A 166 15.49 -20.38 16.99
N GLY A 167 14.64 -20.26 18.03
CA GLY A 167 15.06 -20.40 19.43
C GLY A 167 15.97 -19.26 19.93
N ILE A 168 16.14 -18.19 19.15
CA ILE A 168 17.08 -17.10 19.42
C ILE A 168 16.40 -15.87 20.05
N LEU A 169 15.08 -15.69 19.87
CA LEU A 169 14.34 -14.54 20.40
C LEU A 169 13.51 -14.95 21.62
N HIS A 170 13.51 -14.12 22.66
CA HIS A 170 12.79 -14.38 23.92
C HIS A 170 11.78 -13.28 24.28
N SER A 171 11.57 -12.28 23.42
CA SER A 171 10.62 -11.19 23.70
C SER A 171 9.72 -10.82 22.51
N PRO A 172 8.46 -10.43 22.74
CA PRO A 172 7.51 -10.01 21.69
C PRO A 172 7.90 -8.70 20.97
N ILE A 173 8.78 -7.87 21.55
CA ILE A 173 9.28 -6.65 20.90
C ILE A 173 10.29 -7.00 19.79
N GLU A 174 11.06 -8.06 20.01
CA GLU A 174 12.05 -8.59 19.10
C GLU A 174 11.40 -9.20 17.84
N THR A 175 10.22 -9.80 17.97
CA THR A 175 9.49 -10.44 16.86
C THR A 175 8.91 -9.44 15.87
N VAL A 176 8.29 -8.36 16.35
CA VAL A 176 7.79 -7.24 15.54
C VAL A 176 8.91 -6.60 14.73
N SER A 177 10.06 -6.37 15.38
CA SER A 177 11.26 -5.82 14.75
C SER A 177 11.80 -6.71 13.63
N LEU A 178 11.71 -8.03 13.80
CA LEU A 178 12.16 -9.00 12.80
C LEU A 178 11.21 -9.09 11.60
N SER A 179 9.90 -9.09 11.83
CA SER A 179 8.89 -9.02 10.75
C SER A 179 9.08 -7.76 9.90
N LEU A 180 9.28 -6.61 10.53
CA LEU A 180 9.58 -5.36 9.82
C LEU A 180 10.88 -5.46 9.02
N LEU A 181 11.94 -6.04 9.59
CA LEU A 181 13.21 -6.25 8.89
C LEU A 181 13.03 -7.14 7.64
N VAL A 182 12.30 -8.25 7.76
CA VAL A 182 11.99 -9.14 6.63
C VAL A 182 11.28 -8.37 5.52
N MET A 183 10.31 -7.53 5.88
CA MET A 183 9.55 -6.73 4.95
C MET A 183 10.38 -5.64 4.26
N ILE A 184 11.26 -4.96 5.00
CA ILE A 184 12.23 -4.00 4.43
C ILE A 184 13.18 -4.71 3.46
N MET A 185 13.69 -5.88 3.82
CA MET A 185 14.59 -6.64 2.96
C MET A 185 13.89 -7.12 1.69
N ALA A 186 12.63 -7.55 1.78
CA ALA A 186 11.83 -7.95 0.62
C ALA A 186 11.58 -6.76 -0.34
N SER A 187 11.20 -5.59 0.19
CA SER A 187 10.93 -4.40 -0.62
C SER A 187 12.21 -3.82 -1.24
N LEU A 188 13.32 -3.77 -0.50
CA LEU A 188 14.62 -3.37 -1.03
C LEU A 188 15.13 -4.35 -2.10
N SER A 189 14.88 -5.66 -1.93
CA SER A 189 15.22 -6.67 -2.95
C SER A 189 14.43 -6.45 -4.24
N GLN A 190 13.14 -6.10 -4.13
CA GLN A 190 12.33 -5.75 -5.29
C GLN A 190 12.94 -4.57 -6.06
N TRP A 191 13.34 -3.49 -5.36
CA TRP A 191 14.04 -2.36 -5.97
C TRP A 191 15.37 -2.76 -6.61
N ALA A 192 16.21 -3.48 -5.87
CA ALA A 192 17.56 -3.87 -6.29
C ALA A 192 17.54 -4.82 -7.51
N LEU A 193 16.53 -5.67 -7.65
CA LEU A 193 16.44 -6.64 -8.74
C LEU A 193 15.71 -6.08 -9.98
N LEU A 194 14.72 -5.19 -9.81
CA LEU A 194 13.83 -4.80 -10.90
C LEU A 194 14.16 -3.43 -11.53
N ASP A 195 14.63 -2.47 -10.73
CA ASP A 195 14.76 -1.07 -11.17
C ASP A 195 16.16 -0.49 -11.01
N GLN A 196 16.74 -0.57 -9.81
CA GLN A 196 18.05 -0.01 -9.43
C GLN A 196 18.19 1.51 -9.59
N SER A 197 17.13 2.24 -9.96
CA SER A 197 17.18 3.70 -10.08
C SER A 197 17.14 4.37 -8.70
N ILE A 198 18.00 5.36 -8.48
CA ILE A 198 17.97 6.22 -7.29
C ILE A 198 16.66 7.00 -7.21
N VAL A 199 16.12 7.46 -8.35
CA VAL A 199 14.83 8.17 -8.41
C VAL A 199 13.73 7.27 -7.86
N ALA A 200 13.68 6.01 -8.30
CA ALA A 200 12.70 5.06 -7.82
C ALA A 200 12.85 4.78 -6.32
N LEU A 201 14.10 4.63 -5.85
CA LEU A 201 14.39 4.44 -4.43
C LEU A 201 13.87 5.60 -3.58
N VAL A 202 14.14 6.85 -3.99
CA VAL A 202 13.71 8.04 -3.24
C VAL A 202 12.18 8.16 -3.24
N VAL A 203 11.53 8.00 -4.39
CA VAL A 203 10.07 8.07 -4.48
C VAL A 203 9.43 6.97 -3.63
N ALA A 204 9.93 5.74 -3.69
CA ALA A 204 9.42 4.62 -2.92
C ALA A 204 9.64 4.81 -1.41
N THR A 205 10.80 5.32 -0.98
CA THR A 205 11.05 5.64 0.45
C THR A 205 10.14 6.75 0.95
N VAL A 206 9.95 7.83 0.18
CA VAL A 206 8.99 8.89 0.56
C VAL A 206 7.58 8.33 0.65
N THR A 207 7.20 7.43 -0.26
CA THR A 207 5.88 6.77 -0.25
C THR A 207 5.73 5.81 0.92
N ALA A 208 6.79 5.11 1.33
CA ALA A 208 6.79 4.22 2.50
C ALA A 208 6.47 4.96 3.81
N ILE A 209 6.76 6.26 3.87
CA ILE A 209 6.43 7.11 5.01
C ILE A 209 5.10 7.84 4.77
N GLY A 210 4.96 8.51 3.63
CA GLY A 210 3.79 9.32 3.33
C GLY A 210 2.51 8.53 3.08
N GLY A 211 2.62 7.28 2.60
CA GLY A 211 1.49 6.39 2.33
C GLY A 211 0.70 6.06 3.59
N PRO A 212 1.31 5.43 4.61
CA PRO A 212 0.63 5.16 5.88
C PRO A 212 0.09 6.42 6.55
N LEU A 213 0.85 7.53 6.50
CA LEU A 213 0.39 8.82 7.03
C LEU A 213 -0.84 9.38 6.29
N ALA A 214 -0.95 9.13 4.99
CA ALA A 214 -2.10 9.56 4.20
C ALA A 214 -3.38 8.77 4.54
N GLU A 215 -3.28 7.62 5.21
CA GLU A 215 -4.44 6.87 5.69
C GLU A 215 -5.07 7.47 6.95
N LEU A 216 -4.30 8.24 7.73
CA LEU A 216 -4.74 8.74 9.04
C LEU A 216 -6.10 9.44 9.03
N PRO A 217 -6.40 10.36 8.09
CA PRO A 217 -7.72 10.98 8.01
C PRO A 217 -8.83 9.96 7.77
N PHE A 218 -8.58 8.91 6.98
CA PHE A 218 -9.58 7.91 6.65
C PHE A 218 -9.86 7.00 7.84
N VAL A 219 -8.80 6.49 8.49
CA VAL A 219 -8.94 5.64 9.67
C VAL A 219 -9.66 6.38 10.78
N GLY A 220 -9.21 7.60 11.07
CA GLY A 220 -9.75 8.37 12.18
C GLY A 220 -11.17 8.90 11.96
N HIS A 221 -11.63 9.00 10.70
CA HIS A 221 -13.05 9.23 10.39
C HIS A 221 -13.87 7.94 10.23
N GLY A 222 -13.30 6.78 10.56
CA GLY A 222 -13.98 5.48 10.51
C GLY A 222 -14.28 4.99 9.11
N ALA A 223 -13.48 5.36 8.10
CA ALA A 223 -13.61 4.79 6.77
C ALA A 223 -13.19 3.31 6.76
N TRP A 224 -12.14 2.99 7.54
CA TRP A 224 -11.70 1.65 7.86
C TRP A 224 -10.99 1.62 9.21
N THR A 225 -10.89 0.44 9.79
CA THR A 225 -10.25 0.19 11.07
C THR A 225 -9.20 -0.91 10.91
N TYR A 226 -8.03 -0.69 11.53
CA TYR A 226 -7.01 -1.71 11.70
C TYR A 226 -7.35 -2.59 12.90
N ILE A 227 -6.79 -3.79 12.96
CA ILE A 227 -6.82 -4.60 14.18
C ILE A 227 -6.04 -3.88 15.30
N ASP A 228 -6.53 -3.95 16.54
CA ASP A 228 -5.92 -3.22 17.66
C ASP A 228 -4.43 -3.57 17.88
N GLN A 229 -4.03 -4.79 17.53
CA GLN A 229 -2.65 -5.27 17.68
C GLN A 229 -1.67 -4.64 16.67
N ALA A 230 -2.18 -4.00 15.61
CA ALA A 230 -1.38 -3.40 14.55
C ALA A 230 -0.86 -2.00 14.91
N ALA A 231 -1.17 -1.44 16.09
CA ALA A 231 -0.87 -0.04 16.44
C ALA A 231 0.60 0.27 16.78
N ASP A 232 1.55 -0.03 15.89
CA ASP A 232 3.00 0.07 16.14
C ASP A 232 3.78 0.98 15.17
N TYR A 233 3.10 1.79 14.35
CA TYR A 233 3.75 2.55 13.28
C TYR A 233 4.77 3.60 13.77
N PHE A 234 6.04 3.40 13.40
CA PHE A 234 7.13 4.39 13.49
C PHE A 234 7.04 5.40 12.34
N PRO A 235 7.11 6.73 12.57
CA PRO A 235 7.67 7.42 13.75
C PRO A 235 6.67 7.78 14.86
N LEU A 236 5.40 7.38 14.76
CA LEU A 236 4.33 7.89 15.63
C LEU A 236 4.08 7.04 16.89
N GLN A 237 4.64 5.83 16.97
CA GLN A 237 4.45 4.85 18.06
C GLN A 237 4.68 5.39 19.49
N ASN A 238 5.48 6.44 19.65
CA ASN A 238 5.82 7.03 20.95
C ASN A 238 5.08 8.34 21.25
N LEU A 239 4.13 8.75 20.41
CA LEU A 239 3.34 9.96 20.61
C LEU A 239 2.05 9.61 21.37
N PRO A 240 1.92 10.00 22.65
CA PRO A 240 0.73 9.69 23.45
C PRO A 240 -0.53 10.45 23.00
N SER A 241 -0.38 11.47 22.15
CA SER A 241 -1.47 12.23 21.53
C SER A 241 -1.03 12.78 20.17
N ILE A 242 -1.95 12.85 19.20
CA ILE A 242 -1.71 13.52 17.90
C ILE A 242 -1.59 15.04 18.11
N ALA A 243 -2.20 15.54 19.18
CA ALA A 243 -1.99 16.89 19.65
C ALA A 243 -0.51 17.06 20.04
N PRO A 244 0.23 17.96 19.38
CA PRO A 244 1.62 18.18 19.74
C PRO A 244 1.70 18.67 21.19
N THR A 245 2.80 18.34 21.85
CA THR A 245 3.20 18.81 23.19
C THR A 245 3.42 20.34 23.28
N PHE A 246 2.81 21.13 22.39
CA PHE A 246 2.64 22.57 22.51
C PHE A 246 1.49 22.85 23.48
N ALA A 247 1.71 22.48 24.75
CA ALA A 247 0.89 22.89 25.86
C ALA A 247 1.12 24.38 26.15
N SER A 248 0.60 25.25 25.28
CA SER A 248 0.28 26.63 25.60
C SER A 248 -0.80 27.15 24.63
N SER A 249 -2.01 27.30 25.19
CA SER A 249 -3.13 28.17 24.80
C SER A 249 -3.98 27.93 23.55
N ASP A 250 -3.58 27.18 22.53
CA ASP A 250 -4.31 27.27 21.24
C ASP A 250 -5.22 26.05 20.96
N ASN A 251 -6.48 26.14 21.42
CA ASN A 251 -7.57 25.19 21.10
C ASN A 251 -7.72 24.94 19.60
N LEU A 252 -7.32 25.89 18.74
CA LEU A 252 -7.41 25.80 17.29
C LEU A 252 -6.60 24.62 16.71
N LEU A 253 -5.38 24.36 17.20
CA LEU A 253 -4.56 23.26 16.66
C LEU A 253 -5.13 21.90 17.03
N LEU A 254 -5.72 21.78 18.23
CA LEU A 254 -6.41 20.58 18.67
C LEU A 254 -7.71 20.36 17.89
N GLU A 255 -8.49 21.41 17.67
CA GLU A 255 -9.69 21.37 16.83
C GLU A 255 -9.35 21.02 15.38
N MET A 256 -8.26 21.59 14.83
CA MET A 256 -7.77 21.25 13.49
C MET A 256 -7.30 19.80 13.41
N SER A 257 -6.55 19.30 14.42
CA SER A 257 -6.12 17.90 14.41
C SER A 257 -7.30 16.96 14.52
N GLN A 258 -8.29 17.26 15.35
CA GLN A 258 -9.51 16.46 15.46
C GLN A 258 -10.37 16.55 14.19
N ALA A 259 -10.45 17.71 13.55
CA ALA A 259 -11.16 17.87 12.28
C ALA A 259 -10.45 17.15 11.12
N LEU A 260 -9.12 17.08 11.14
CA LEU A 260 -8.33 16.42 10.09
C LEU A 260 -8.22 14.91 10.29
N PHE A 261 -8.07 14.46 11.53
CA PHE A 261 -7.81 13.06 11.86
C PHE A 261 -8.98 12.37 12.56
N GLY A 262 -10.11 13.02 12.85
CA GLY A 262 -11.28 12.43 13.48
C GLY A 262 -11.11 11.97 14.95
N THR A 263 -9.89 11.76 15.42
CA THR A 263 -9.52 11.42 16.80
C THR A 263 -8.39 12.32 17.32
N SER A 264 -8.29 12.44 18.65
CA SER A 264 -7.19 13.10 19.35
C SER A 264 -6.11 12.12 19.84
N ASN A 265 -6.41 10.81 19.85
CA ASN A 265 -5.52 9.76 20.31
C ASN A 265 -4.97 8.95 19.14
N TYR A 266 -3.64 8.83 19.09
CA TYR A 266 -2.97 8.08 18.02
C TYR A 266 -3.20 6.58 18.12
N GLN A 267 -3.35 6.05 19.34
CA GLN A 267 -3.57 4.61 19.54
C GLN A 267 -4.86 4.13 18.87
N ASP A 268 -5.86 5.00 18.73
CA ASP A 268 -7.12 4.70 18.07
C ASP A 268 -6.99 4.58 16.55
N LEU A 269 -5.88 5.05 15.96
CA LEU A 269 -5.61 4.96 14.52
C LEU A 269 -4.98 3.62 14.13
N ALA A 270 -4.39 2.90 15.10
CA ALA A 270 -3.87 1.54 14.95
C ALA A 270 -3.05 1.23 13.68
N LEU A 271 -2.29 2.21 13.14
CA LEU A 271 -1.43 1.99 11.98
C LEU A 271 -0.28 1.02 12.30
N SER A 272 -0.02 0.06 11.40
CA SER A 272 1.13 -0.84 11.50
C SER A 272 2.37 -0.34 10.77
N SER A 273 3.53 -0.47 11.41
CA SER A 273 4.87 -0.26 10.84
C SER A 273 5.11 -1.10 9.58
N ILE A 274 4.47 -2.26 9.48
CA ILE A 274 4.62 -3.18 8.34
C ILE A 274 4.04 -2.62 7.04
N THR A 275 3.12 -1.64 7.14
CA THR A 275 2.48 -1.01 5.98
C THR A 275 3.47 -0.18 5.17
N GLY A 276 4.50 0.40 5.80
CA GLY A 276 5.50 1.22 5.12
C GLY A 276 6.22 0.48 3.98
N PRO A 277 6.83 -0.70 4.25
CA PRO A 277 7.37 -1.57 3.20
C PRO A 277 6.36 -1.98 2.10
N CYS A 278 5.07 -2.12 2.41
CA CYS A 278 4.04 -2.38 1.40
C CYS A 278 3.85 -1.18 0.46
N TYR A 279 3.77 0.03 1.02
CA TYR A 279 3.72 1.27 0.24
C TYR A 279 4.98 1.50 -0.61
N PHE A 280 6.15 1.12 -0.10
CA PHE A 280 7.38 1.08 -0.90
C PHE A 280 7.20 0.21 -2.14
N ALA A 281 6.71 -1.02 -1.97
CA ALA A 281 6.52 -1.97 -3.06
C ALA A 281 5.48 -1.50 -4.10
N VAL A 282 4.36 -0.92 -3.63
CA VAL A 282 3.34 -0.30 -4.51
C VAL A 282 3.95 0.84 -5.33
N ALA A 283 4.76 1.72 -4.72
CA ALA A 283 5.43 2.77 -5.48
C ALA A 283 6.36 2.19 -6.56
N MET A 284 7.09 1.12 -6.25
CA MET A 284 7.99 0.45 -7.20
C MET A 284 7.23 -0.13 -8.41
N ASP A 285 6.08 -0.77 -8.21
CA ASP A 285 5.30 -1.27 -9.34
C ASP A 285 4.65 -0.16 -10.17
N ALA A 286 4.16 0.90 -9.53
CA ALA A 286 3.57 2.04 -10.24
C ALA A 286 4.62 2.70 -11.15
N ILE A 287 5.85 2.87 -10.64
CA ILE A 287 6.99 3.39 -11.41
C ILE A 287 7.33 2.48 -12.59
N ALA A 288 7.40 1.16 -12.37
CA ALA A 288 7.70 0.20 -13.43
C ALA A 288 6.62 0.21 -14.53
N LEU A 289 5.34 0.27 -14.15
CA LEU A 289 4.20 0.42 -15.06
C LEU A 289 4.25 1.73 -15.85
N GLY A 290 4.53 2.85 -15.18
CA GLY A 290 4.65 4.16 -15.82
C GLY A 290 5.70 4.16 -16.93
N ARG A 291 6.88 3.63 -16.64
CA ARG A 291 7.99 3.48 -17.61
C ARG A 291 7.59 2.58 -18.79
N TRP A 292 6.91 1.46 -18.53
CA TRP A 292 6.45 0.59 -19.61
C TRP A 292 5.40 1.27 -20.50
N PHE A 293 4.39 1.92 -19.91
CA PHE A 293 3.32 2.59 -20.64
C PHE A 293 3.83 3.75 -21.51
N ASP A 294 4.84 4.49 -21.05
CA ASP A 294 5.46 5.55 -21.85
C ASP A 294 6.10 5.02 -23.13
N THR A 295 6.76 3.86 -23.09
CA THR A 295 7.33 3.29 -24.32
C THR A 295 6.25 2.84 -25.30
N SER A 296 5.11 2.36 -24.79
CA SER A 296 4.00 1.84 -25.59
C SER A 296 3.22 2.92 -26.34
N THR A 297 3.27 4.18 -25.88
CA THR A 297 2.60 5.31 -26.55
C THR A 297 3.44 5.91 -27.67
N SER A 298 4.77 5.83 -27.54
CA SER A 298 5.71 6.35 -28.54
C SER A 298 5.74 5.52 -29.84
N SER A 299 5.37 4.23 -29.77
CA SER A 299 5.33 3.34 -30.94
C SER A 299 4.05 3.49 -31.79
N SER A 300 2.94 3.91 -31.18
CA SER A 300 1.65 4.06 -31.87
C SER A 300 1.52 5.36 -32.68
N SER A 301 2.35 6.37 -32.40
CA SER A 301 2.33 7.64 -33.16
C SER A 301 3.18 7.63 -34.44
N SER A 302 3.87 6.52 -34.72
CA SER A 302 4.78 6.37 -35.87
C SER A 302 4.26 5.41 -36.96
N SER A 303 3.04 4.91 -36.82
CA SER A 303 2.32 4.06 -37.78
C SER A 303 1.10 4.78 -38.31
#